data_AF-A0A962PFA4-F1
#
_entry.id   AF-A0A962PFA4-F1
#
_cell.length_a   1.000
_cell.length_b   1.000
_cell.length_c   1.000
_cell.angle_alpha   90.00
_cell.angle_beta   90.00
_cell.angle_gamma   90.00
#
_symmetry.space_group_name_H-M   'P 1'
#
loop_
_entity.id
_entity.type
_entity.pdbx_description
1 polymer ?
#
loop_
_entity_poly.entity_id
_entity_poly.type
_entity_poly.pdbx_seq_one_letter_code
_entity_poly.pdbx_strand_id
1 'polypeptide(L)'
;MPVEEEQLRSLLSGTAAGDREAFKTLYEATSPRILGLLVQLLKQRDDAEDALQDTYIKVWHRSGDYHAERGRVNTWLSSIARYHALDIL
;
A
#
# COMPACT_ATOMS: atom_id res chain seq x y z
N MET A 1 -1.99 15.08 -10.64
CA MET A 1 -2.91 15.54 -9.57
C MET A 1 -2.88 14.53 -8.44
N PRO A 2 -3.03 14.92 -7.17
CA PRO A 2 -3.19 13.95 -6.09
C PRO A 2 -4.41 13.07 -6.39
N VAL A 3 -4.26 11.75 -6.33
CA VAL A 3 -5.40 10.84 -6.44
C VAL A 3 -6.30 11.10 -5.24
N GLU A 4 -7.57 11.38 -5.50
CA GLU A 4 -8.54 11.70 -4.45
C GLU A 4 -8.79 10.49 -3.56
N GLU A 5 -9.12 10.73 -2.29
CA GLU A 5 -9.36 9.66 -1.31
C GLU A 5 -10.48 8.71 -1.77
N GLU A 6 -11.54 9.24 -2.38
CA GLU A 6 -12.66 8.43 -2.87
C GLU A 6 -12.23 7.52 -4.03
N GLN A 7 -11.37 8.01 -4.92
CA GLN A 7 -10.81 7.20 -5.99
C GLN A 7 -9.95 6.07 -5.42
N LEU A 8 -9.11 6.35 -4.42
CA LEU A 8 -8.29 5.31 -3.76
C LEU A 8 -9.17 4.26 -3.07
N ARG A 9 -10.29 4.67 -2.46
CA ARG A 9 -11.25 3.74 -1.84
C ARG A 9 -11.90 2.84 -2.88
N SER A 10 -12.32 3.39 -4.01
CA SER A 10 -12.89 2.62 -5.12
C SER A 10 -11.88 1.60 -5.66
N LEU A 11 -10.63 2.01 -5.88
CA LEU A 11 -9.56 1.11 -6.33
C LEU A 11 -9.25 0.00 -5.31
N LEU A 12 -9.24 0.33 -4.02
CA LEU A 12 -9.02 -0.65 -2.96
C LEU A 12 -10.21 -1.63 -2.82
N SER A 13 -11.44 -1.15 -3.02
CA SER A 13 -12.63 -2.00 -3.06
C SER A 13 -12.60 -2.97 -4.25
N GLY A 14 -12.22 -2.48 -5.45
CA GLY A 14 -12.00 -3.35 -6.62
C GLY A 14 -10.91 -4.39 -6.36
N THR A 15 -9.81 -3.99 -5.71
CA THR A 15 -8.74 -4.90 -5.29
C THR A 15 -9.30 -6.01 -4.37
N ALA A 16 -10.15 -5.67 -3.41
CA ALA A 16 -10.80 -6.64 -2.52
C ALA A 16 -11.72 -7.63 -3.25
N ALA A 17 -12.28 -7.21 -4.39
CA ALA A 17 -13.06 -8.08 -5.28
C ALA A 17 -12.18 -8.92 -6.24
N GLY A 18 -10.86 -8.79 -6.18
CA GLY A 18 -9.92 -9.49 -7.07
C GLY A 18 -9.72 -8.82 -8.44
N ASP A 19 -10.10 -7.54 -8.58
CA ASP A 19 -9.85 -6.77 -9.80
C ASP A 19 -8.35 -6.39 -9.90
N ARG A 20 -7.68 -6.98 -10.89
CA ARG A 20 -6.25 -6.76 -11.15
C ARG A 20 -5.95 -5.36 -11.69
N GLU A 21 -6.85 -4.76 -12.47
CA GLU A 21 -6.64 -3.40 -13.00
C GLU A 21 -6.81 -2.35 -11.90
N ALA A 22 -7.78 -2.57 -11.00
CA ALA A 22 -7.94 -1.73 -9.82
C ALA A 22 -6.69 -1.79 -8.93
N PHE A 23 -6.15 -3.00 -8.69
CA PHE A 23 -4.92 -3.18 -7.92
C PHE A 23 -3.70 -2.53 -8.59
N LYS A 24 -3.54 -2.73 -9.91
CA LYS A 24 -2.46 -2.10 -10.67
C LYS A 24 -2.53 -0.57 -10.57
N THR A 25 -3.71 0.00 -10.76
CA THR A 25 -3.91 1.46 -10.67
C THR A 25 -3.65 1.97 -9.24
N LEU A 26 -4.08 1.22 -8.21
CA LEU A 26 -3.77 1.54 -6.81
C LEU A 26 -2.25 1.52 -6.57
N TYR A 27 -1.56 0.51 -7.07
CA TYR A 27 -0.11 0.37 -6.98
C TYR A 27 0.60 1.55 -7.62
N GLU A 28 0.29 1.89 -8.87
CA GLU A 28 0.90 3.02 -9.60
C GLU A 28 0.66 4.35 -8.86
N ALA A 29 -0.54 4.55 -8.32
CA ALA A 29 -0.89 5.77 -7.59
C ALA A 29 -0.18 5.93 -6.24
N THR A 30 0.17 4.83 -5.56
CA THR A 30 0.59 4.87 -4.15
C THR A 30 2.02 4.40 -3.90
N SER A 31 2.58 3.57 -4.78
CA SER A 31 3.89 2.93 -4.60
C SER A 31 5.05 3.93 -4.45
N PRO A 32 5.13 5.08 -5.16
CA PRO A 32 6.24 6.00 -4.96
C PRO A 32 6.33 6.55 -3.54
N ARG A 33 5.17 6.81 -2.91
CA ARG A 33 5.12 7.29 -1.53
C ARG A 33 5.50 6.19 -0.54
N ILE A 34 4.99 4.97 -0.75
CA ILE A 34 5.28 3.84 0.13
C ILE A 34 6.76 3.44 0.04
N LEU A 35 7.35 3.46 -1.16
CA LEU A 35 8.78 3.23 -1.35
C LEU A 35 9.61 4.28 -0.61
N GLY A 36 9.26 5.57 -0.73
CA GLY A 36 9.95 6.64 0.01
C GLY A 36 9.92 6.43 1.52
N LEU A 37 8.79 5.97 2.06
CA LEU A 37 8.66 5.58 3.47
C LEU A 37 9.56 4.39 3.84
N LEU A 38 9.58 3.33 3.02
CA LEU A 38 10.39 2.14 3.29
C LEU A 38 11.89 2.44 3.24
N VAL A 39 12.34 3.24 2.26
CA VAL A 39 13.74 3.70 2.17
C VAL A 39 14.13 4.49 3.43
N GLN A 40 13.23 5.33 3.95
CA GLN A 40 13.49 6.06 5.19
C GLN A 40 13.66 5.15 6.41
N LEU A 41 12.97 4.02 6.46
CA LEU A 41 12.98 3.08 7.59
C LEU A 41 14.15 2.09 7.50
N LEU A 42 14.31 1.44 6.35
CA LEU A 42 15.28 0.34 6.15
C LEU A 42 16.68 0.83 5.79
N LYS A 43 16.83 2.09 5.34
CA LYS A 43 18.10 2.74 4.95
C LYS A 43 18.80 2.15 3.73
N GLN A 44 18.52 0.90 3.38
CA GLN A 44 19.00 0.23 2.18
C GLN A 44 17.92 0.23 1.11
N ARG A 45 18.29 0.61 -0.11
CA ARG A 45 17.32 0.76 -1.22
C ARG A 45 16.78 -0.59 -1.68
N ASP A 46 17.64 -1.60 -1.75
CA ASP A 46 17.27 -2.94 -2.23
C ASP A 46 16.26 -3.58 -1.26
N ASP A 47 16.55 -3.55 0.05
CA ASP A 47 15.63 -4.02 1.09
C ASP A 47 14.27 -3.29 1.03
N ALA A 48 14.27 -1.99 0.69
CA ALA A 48 13.04 -1.22 0.56
C ALA A 48 12.23 -1.57 -0.69
N GLU A 49 12.87 -1.95 -1.79
CA GLU A 49 12.18 -2.42 -3.00
C GLU A 49 11.57 -3.81 -2.79
N ASP A 50 12.27 -4.71 -2.10
CA ASP A 50 11.74 -6.02 -1.73
C ASP A 50 10.56 -5.89 -0.75
N ALA A 51 10.72 -5.05 0.29
CA ALA A 51 9.65 -4.77 1.23
C ALA A 51 8.43 -4.11 0.57
N LEU A 52 8.63 -3.32 -0.49
CA LEU A 52 7.54 -2.73 -1.26
C LEU A 52 6.70 -3.82 -1.94
N GLN A 53 7.36 -4.78 -2.59
CA GLN A 53 6.68 -5.89 -3.27
C GLN A 53 5.84 -6.70 -2.27
N ASP A 54 6.45 -7.10 -1.15
CA ASP A 54 5.77 -7.84 -0.09
C ASP A 54 4.62 -7.04 0.54
N THR A 55 4.79 -5.73 0.70
CA THR A 55 3.71 -4.84 1.16
C THR A 55 2.52 -4.92 0.23
N TYR A 56 2.72 -4.86 -1.09
CA TYR A 56 1.61 -4.89 -2.04
C TYR A 56 0.98 -6.28 -2.20
N ILE A 57 1.75 -7.36 -2.01
CA ILE A 57 1.19 -8.71 -1.85
C ILE A 57 0.24 -8.75 -0.64
N LYS A 58 0.68 -8.19 0.50
CA LYS A 58 -0.18 -8.08 1.70
C LYS A 58 -1.42 -7.21 1.43
N VAL A 59 -1.29 -6.11 0.68
CA VAL A 59 -2.42 -5.25 0.29
C VAL A 59 -3.44 -6.01 -0.56
N TRP A 60 -2.99 -6.78 -1.55
CA TRP A 60 -3.88 -7.62 -2.37
C TRP A 60 -4.72 -8.53 -1.48
N HIS A 61 -4.09 -9.27 -0.57
CA HIS A 61 -4.77 -10.22 0.32
C HIS A 61 -5.63 -9.59 1.41
N ARG A 62 -5.28 -8.38 1.88
CA ARG A 62 -5.92 -7.73 3.04
C ARG A 62 -6.80 -6.55 2.67
N SER A 63 -6.94 -6.24 1.39
CA SER A 63 -7.76 -5.12 0.89
C SER A 63 -9.19 -5.16 1.44
N GLY A 64 -9.77 -6.34 1.67
CA GLY A 64 -11.08 -6.52 2.31
C GLY A 64 -11.14 -6.15 3.81
N ASP A 65 -10.00 -6.06 4.50
CA ASP A 65 -9.91 -5.63 5.91
C ASP A 65 -9.99 -4.10 6.05
N TYR A 66 -9.95 -3.36 4.94
CA TYR A 66 -10.00 -1.90 4.97
C TYR A 66 -11.41 -1.42 5.34
N HIS A 67 -11.43 -0.47 6.27
CA HIS A 67 -12.64 0.17 6.73
C HIS A 67 -12.46 1.68 6.74
N ALA A 68 -13.34 2.40 6.02
CA ALA A 68 -13.24 3.84 5.79
C ALA A 68 -13.30 4.67 7.08
N GLU A 69 -13.99 4.16 8.11
CA GLU A 69 -14.07 4.77 9.44
C GLU A 69 -12.78 4.65 10.26
N ARG A 70 -11.90 3.70 9.92
CA ARG A 70 -10.61 3.51 10.61
C ARG A 70 -9.50 4.39 10.05
N GLY A 71 -9.76 5.10 8.95
CA GLY A 71 -8.85 6.10 8.41
C GLY A 71 -8.75 6.10 6.88
N ARG A 72 -7.84 6.93 6.38
CA ARG A 72 -7.58 7.08 4.95
C ARG A 72 -6.86 5.85 4.39
N VAL A 73 -7.10 5.51 3.12
CA VAL A 73 -6.41 4.41 2.41
C VAL A 73 -4.89 4.55 2.54
N ASN A 74 -4.40 5.77 2.37
CA ASN A 74 -2.99 6.09 2.47
C ASN A 74 -2.37 5.81 3.85
N THR A 75 -3.14 6.03 4.91
CA THR A 75 -2.72 5.70 6.28
C THR A 75 -2.65 4.19 6.48
N TRP A 76 -3.67 3.46 6.02
CA TRP A 76 -3.73 2.01 6.11
C TRP A 76 -2.58 1.33 5.33
N LEU A 77 -2.30 1.76 4.10
CA LEU A 77 -1.15 1.29 3.31
C LEU A 77 0.18 1.55 4.04
N SER A 78 0.33 2.75 4.62
CA SER A 78 1.54 3.12 5.36
C SER A 78 1.71 2.27 6.62
N SER A 79 0.62 1.88 7.29
CA SER A 79 0.68 0.96 8.43
C SER A 79 1.18 -0.41 8.01
N ILE A 80 0.67 -0.99 6.92
CA ILE A 80 1.14 -2.30 6.40
C ILE A 80 2.65 -2.23 6.11
N ALA A 81 3.09 -1.20 5.39
CA ALA A 81 4.50 -1.00 5.05
C ALA A 81 5.37 -0.86 6.30
N ARG A 82 4.94 -0.07 7.30
CA ARG A 82 5.68 0.12 8.56
C ARG A 82 5.81 -1.18 9.34
N TYR A 83 4.72 -1.92 9.52
CA TYR A 83 4.77 -3.20 10.22
C TYR A 83 5.69 -4.18 9.51
N HIS A 84 5.60 -4.26 8.18
CA HIS A 84 6.49 -5.12 7.44
C HIS A 84 7.96 -4.71 7.53
N ALA A 85 8.28 -3.42 7.48
CA ALA A 85 9.65 -2.93 7.66
C ALA A 85 10.20 -3.26 9.05
N LEU A 86 9.36 -3.21 10.10
CA LEU A 86 9.76 -3.59 11.46
C LEU A 86 10.10 -5.08 11.57
N ASP A 87 9.47 -5.95 10.77
CA ASP A 87 9.77 -7.39 10.75
C ASP A 87 11.13 -7.71 10.09
N ILE A 88 11.68 -6.78 9.30
CA ILE A 88 12.95 -6.95 8.56
C ILE A 88 14.16 -6.49 9.39
N LEU A 89 13.96 -5.54 10.32
CA LEU A 89 15.01 -4.97 11.19
C LEU A 89 15.49 -5.97 12.26
#